data_AF-A0A1Z9EXC5-F1
#
_entry.id   AF-A0A1Z9EXC5-F1
#
_cell.length_a   1.000
_cell.length_b   1.000
_cell.length_c   1.000
_cell.angle_alpha   90.00
_cell.angle_beta   90.00
_cell.angle_gamma   90.00
#
_symmetry.space_group_name_H-M   'P 1'
#
loop_
_entity.id
_entity.type
_entity.pdbx_description
1 polymer ?
#
loop_
_entity_poly.entity_id
_entity_poly.type
_entity_poly.pdbx_seq_one_letter_code
_entity_poly.pdbx_strand_id
1 'polypeptide(L)'
;MKVVAPHSQSPGHDSTPGSAIVNEVSGSHGSSADLLGPPVEEHSNSHLLPTGSIESPTARLIARLWQELEHGGEVELHIAGSSRPILPQFFEREWSQGTHALFARQEPDGSITLEAVAWESIQRVVVRKVQGLPDGMFLDEGES
;
A
#
# COMPACT_ATOMS: atom_id res chain seq x y z
N MET A 1 -46.00 10.73 23.32
CA MET A 1 -45.93 11.31 21.96
C MET A 1 -44.98 10.47 21.13
N LYS A 2 -45.41 10.00 19.94
CA LYS A 2 -44.68 9.07 19.05
C LYS A 2 -44.57 9.73 17.67
N VAL A 3 -43.35 9.89 17.15
CA VAL A 3 -43.05 10.41 15.79
C VAL A 3 -41.76 9.69 15.36
N VAL A 4 -41.84 8.60 14.58
CA VAL A 4 -41.78 8.49 13.10
C VAL A 4 -40.42 8.86 12.50
N ALA A 5 -39.74 7.85 11.96
CA ALA A 5 -38.50 7.92 11.19
C ALA A 5 -38.78 8.23 9.70
N PRO A 6 -37.83 8.81 8.95
CA PRO A 6 -37.89 8.82 7.50
C PRO A 6 -37.10 7.66 6.88
N HIS A 7 -37.79 6.91 6.01
CA HIS A 7 -37.20 6.02 5.02
C HIS A 7 -36.55 6.86 3.91
N SER A 8 -35.36 6.47 3.44
CA SER A 8 -34.75 7.02 2.23
C SER A 8 -34.58 5.92 1.18
N GLN A 9 -35.01 6.29 -0.02
CA GLN A 9 -35.38 5.47 -1.17
C GLN A 9 -34.19 5.42 -2.15
N SER A 10 -33.84 4.24 -2.67
CA SER A 10 -32.85 4.08 -3.75
C SER A 10 -33.36 4.67 -5.08
N PRO A 11 -32.53 5.34 -5.87
CA PRO A 11 -32.81 5.57 -7.27
C PRO A 11 -32.23 4.43 -8.13
N GLY A 12 -33.11 3.74 -8.85
CA GLY A 12 -32.74 2.89 -9.98
C GLY A 12 -32.25 3.74 -11.14
N HIS A 13 -31.21 3.27 -11.82
CA HIS A 13 -30.78 3.78 -13.13
C HIS A 13 -30.91 2.64 -14.13
N ASP A 14 -31.89 2.78 -15.02
CA ASP A 14 -31.98 2.06 -16.28
C ASP A 14 -32.03 3.12 -17.39
N SER A 15 -31.09 3.07 -18.34
CA SER A 15 -31.18 3.65 -19.68
C SER A 15 -29.86 3.48 -20.44
N THR A 16 -29.77 2.38 -21.16
CA THR A 16 -28.91 2.11 -22.33
C THR A 16 -29.06 3.18 -23.43
N PRO A 17 -27.98 3.53 -24.14
CA PRO A 17 -28.08 3.97 -25.52
C PRO A 17 -27.58 2.87 -26.48
N GLY A 18 -28.42 2.60 -27.49
CA GLY A 18 -28.30 1.46 -28.40
C GLY A 18 -27.21 1.55 -29.47
N SER A 19 -26.83 0.37 -29.92
CA SER A 19 -26.02 0.10 -31.10
C SER A 19 -26.78 0.38 -32.40
N ALA A 20 -26.11 1.04 -33.36
CA ALA A 20 -26.44 0.94 -34.78
C ALA A 20 -25.14 0.92 -35.61
N ILE A 21 -24.90 -0.27 -36.16
CA ILE A 21 -23.95 -0.71 -37.18
C ILE A 21 -24.21 -0.04 -38.54
N VAL A 22 -23.17 0.41 -39.24
CA VAL A 22 -23.04 0.29 -40.71
C VAL A 22 -21.58 0.03 -41.09
N ASN A 23 -21.39 -0.96 -41.93
CA ASN A 23 -20.14 -1.53 -42.41
C ASN A 23 -20.21 -1.46 -43.93
N GLU A 24 -19.28 -0.80 -44.63
CA GLU A 24 -18.98 -1.03 -46.06
C GLU A 24 -17.51 -0.71 -46.38
N VAL A 25 -17.05 -1.31 -47.48
CA VAL A 25 -15.79 -2.03 -47.64
C VAL A 25 -15.06 -1.57 -48.91
N SER A 26 -13.72 -1.58 -48.82
CA SER A 26 -12.71 -1.76 -49.89
C SER A 26 -12.53 -0.77 -51.04
N GLY A 27 -11.28 -0.29 -51.11
CA GLY A 27 -10.52 0.05 -52.31
C GLY A 27 -9.24 0.76 -51.88
N SER A 28 -8.02 0.49 -52.33
CA SER A 28 -7.49 -0.45 -53.32
C SER A 28 -5.98 -0.57 -53.05
N HIS A 29 -5.41 -1.70 -53.46
CA HIS A 29 -3.99 -2.03 -53.38
C HIS A 29 -3.06 -0.97 -53.97
N GLY A 30 -2.00 -0.63 -53.23
CA GLY A 30 -0.78 -0.01 -53.73
C GLY A 30 0.40 -0.85 -53.26
N SER A 31 0.80 -1.81 -54.10
CA SER A 31 1.99 -2.63 -53.93
C SER A 31 3.25 -1.79 -54.13
N SER A 32 4.20 -1.87 -53.20
CA SER A 32 5.62 -1.75 -53.56
C SER A 32 6.46 -2.61 -52.62
N ALA A 33 7.08 -3.62 -53.20
CA ALA A 33 8.06 -4.48 -52.57
C ALA A 33 9.39 -3.73 -52.32
N ASP A 34 10.24 -4.41 -51.55
CA ASP A 34 11.67 -4.15 -51.32
C ASP A 34 12.04 -3.00 -50.40
N LEU A 35 12.13 -3.29 -49.11
CA LEU A 35 13.30 -2.91 -48.29
C LEU A 35 13.49 -3.97 -47.20
N LEU A 36 14.31 -4.99 -47.48
CA LEU A 36 14.88 -5.88 -46.47
C LEU A 36 15.74 -5.05 -45.50
N GLY A 37 15.14 -4.62 -44.38
CA GLY A 37 15.89 -4.14 -43.22
C GLY A 37 16.63 -5.31 -42.56
N PRO A 38 17.80 -5.08 -41.94
CA PRO A 38 18.49 -6.14 -41.19
C PRO A 38 17.55 -6.66 -40.09
N PRO A 39 17.65 -7.95 -39.70
CA PRO A 39 16.87 -8.44 -38.58
C PRO A 39 17.21 -7.55 -37.39
N VAL A 40 16.21 -6.83 -36.89
CA VAL A 40 16.28 -6.29 -35.54
C VAL A 40 16.43 -7.52 -34.66
N GLU A 41 17.68 -7.82 -34.30
CA GLU A 41 17.97 -8.76 -33.24
C GLU A 41 17.14 -8.27 -32.06
N GLU A 42 16.12 -9.05 -31.72
CA GLU A 42 15.29 -8.85 -30.55
C GLU A 42 16.21 -9.08 -29.36
N HIS A 43 16.96 -8.03 -28.99
CA HIS A 43 17.71 -7.99 -27.75
C HIS A 43 16.64 -7.90 -26.68
N SER A 44 16.06 -9.06 -26.37
CA SER A 44 15.45 -9.39 -25.09
C SER A 44 16.54 -9.22 -24.04
N ASN A 45 16.90 -7.98 -23.76
CA ASN A 45 17.29 -7.58 -22.43
C ASN A 45 16.01 -7.67 -21.60
N SER A 46 15.62 -8.90 -21.27
CA SER A 46 15.06 -9.17 -19.96
C SER A 46 16.14 -8.80 -18.97
N HIS A 47 16.28 -7.49 -18.74
CA HIS A 47 16.86 -6.99 -17.53
C HIS A 47 15.86 -7.36 -16.45
N LEU A 48 15.92 -8.62 -16.04
CA LEU A 48 15.36 -9.10 -14.79
C LEU A 48 16.12 -8.33 -13.73
N LEU A 49 15.69 -7.08 -13.51
CA LEU A 49 15.91 -6.40 -12.25
C LEU A 49 15.58 -7.44 -11.19
N PRO A 50 16.42 -7.63 -10.16
CA PRO A 50 16.09 -8.53 -9.10
C PRO A 50 14.70 -8.16 -8.59
N THR A 51 13.68 -8.97 -8.90
CA THR A 51 12.37 -8.91 -8.25
C THR A 51 12.46 -9.53 -6.86
N GLY A 52 13.64 -9.51 -6.24
CA GLY A 52 13.75 -9.58 -4.81
C GLY A 52 13.09 -8.33 -4.29
N SER A 53 11.90 -8.48 -3.70
CA SER A 53 11.24 -7.42 -2.93
C SER A 53 12.29 -6.86 -1.97
N ILE A 54 12.87 -5.70 -2.31
CA ILE A 54 13.81 -5.02 -1.43
C ILE A 54 12.95 -4.43 -0.33
N GLU A 55 12.73 -5.24 0.71
CA GLU A 55 12.02 -4.82 1.91
C GLU A 55 12.70 -3.54 2.42
N SER A 56 11.92 -2.47 2.54
CA SER A 56 12.39 -1.18 3.05
C SER A 56 13.08 -1.39 4.41
N PRO A 57 14.26 -0.79 4.67
CA PRO A 57 14.89 -0.84 5.98
C PRO A 57 13.96 -0.37 7.09
N THR A 58 13.13 0.63 6.81
CA THR A 58 12.10 1.14 7.72
C THR A 58 11.03 0.08 7.97
N ALA A 59 10.58 -0.64 6.94
CA ALA A 59 9.60 -1.73 7.08
C ALA A 59 10.12 -2.83 8.01
N ARG A 60 11.39 -3.23 7.82
CA ARG A 60 12.03 -4.24 8.66
C ARG A 60 12.13 -3.80 10.12
N LEU A 61 12.52 -2.55 10.35
CA LEU A 61 12.63 -2.00 11.71
C LEU A 61 11.25 -1.93 12.37
N ILE A 62 10.25 -1.38 11.69
CA ILE A 62 8.89 -1.29 12.21
C ILE A 62 8.35 -2.68 12.54
N ALA A 63 8.52 -3.66 11.67
CA ALA A 63 8.05 -5.02 11.93
C ALA A 63 8.75 -5.71 13.12
N ARG A 64 9.98 -5.28 13.48
CA ARG A 64 10.62 -5.72 14.74
C ARG A 64 10.02 -4.99 15.93
N LEU A 65 9.97 -3.65 15.89
CA LEU A 65 9.40 -2.84 16.96
C LEU A 65 7.93 -3.16 17.24
N TRP A 66 7.21 -3.67 16.23
CA TRP A 66 5.82 -4.07 16.38
C TRP A 66 5.63 -5.28 17.31
N GLN A 67 6.66 -6.13 17.46
CA GLN A 67 6.60 -7.27 18.39
C GLN A 67 6.54 -6.79 19.85
N GLU A 68 6.96 -5.55 20.13
CA GLU A 68 6.85 -4.96 21.47
C GLU A 68 5.39 -4.70 21.89
N LEU A 69 4.43 -4.67 20.95
CA LEU A 69 3.01 -4.57 21.29
C LEU A 69 2.55 -5.79 22.11
N GLU A 70 3.13 -6.98 21.88
CA GLU A 70 2.81 -8.18 22.66
C GLU A 70 3.18 -8.03 24.15
N HIS A 71 4.09 -7.10 24.46
CA HIS A 71 4.54 -6.77 25.82
C HIS A 71 3.86 -5.52 26.40
N GLY A 72 2.72 -5.11 25.81
CA GLY A 72 1.96 -3.93 26.22
C GLY A 72 2.48 -2.61 25.65
N GLY A 73 3.39 -2.68 24.68
CA GLY A 73 3.89 -1.51 23.97
C GLY A 73 2.81 -0.84 23.12
N GLU A 74 2.96 0.46 22.88
CA GLU A 74 2.14 1.23 21.94
C GLU A 74 3.05 1.90 20.92
N VAL A 75 2.77 1.73 19.62
CA VAL A 75 3.56 2.36 18.55
C VAL A 75 2.96 3.71 18.16
N GLU A 76 3.82 4.73 18.14
CA GLU A 76 3.55 6.08 17.69
C GLU A 76 4.44 6.37 16.47
N LEU A 77 3.83 6.78 15.36
CA LEU A 77 4.53 7.08 14.11
C LEU A 77 4.42 8.57 13.79
N HIS A 78 5.56 9.21 13.58
CA HIS A 78 5.61 10.59 13.10
C HIS A 78 5.87 10.61 11.60
N ILE A 79 4.92 11.20 10.87
CA ILE A 79 4.95 11.29 9.41
C ILE A 79 5.44 12.67 8.99
N ALA A 80 6.29 12.71 7.97
CA ALA A 80 6.80 13.94 7.37
C ALA A 80 5.66 14.88 6.96
N GLY A 81 5.74 16.14 7.42
CA GLY A 81 4.71 17.15 7.10
C GLY A 81 3.41 17.03 7.90
N SER A 82 3.25 15.98 8.72
CA SER A 82 2.12 15.86 9.65
C SER A 82 2.47 16.47 11.00
N SER A 83 1.57 17.30 11.55
CA SER A 83 1.77 17.94 12.87
C SER A 83 1.42 17.02 14.04
N ARG A 84 0.69 15.93 13.78
CA ARG A 84 0.27 14.94 14.78
C ARG A 84 0.79 13.57 14.38
N PRO A 85 1.28 12.78 15.35
CA PRO A 85 1.60 11.39 15.11
C PRO A 85 0.33 10.58 14.88
N ILE A 86 0.46 9.45 14.19
CA ILE A 86 -0.58 8.43 14.14
C ILE A 86 -0.29 7.36 15.19
N LEU A 87 -1.36 6.87 15.81
CA LEU A 87 -1.35 5.83 16.85
C LEU A 87 -2.10 4.60 16.30
N PRO A 88 -1.47 3.85 15.39
CA PRO A 88 -2.08 2.66 14.83
C PRO A 88 -2.24 1.56 15.87
N GLN A 89 -3.32 0.79 15.76
CA GLN A 89 -3.59 -0.38 16.59
C GLN A 89 -3.23 -1.68 15.85
N PHE A 90 -3.25 -1.64 14.52
CA PHE A 90 -2.94 -2.79 13.66
C PHE A 90 -1.93 -2.39 12.59
N PHE A 91 -1.10 -3.35 12.19
CA PHE A 91 -0.13 -3.26 11.10
C PHE A 91 -0.20 -4.55 10.30
N GLU A 92 -0.34 -4.45 8.97
CA GLU A 92 -0.36 -5.64 8.12
C GLU A 92 0.89 -5.82 7.29
N ARG A 93 1.74 -6.77 7.68
CA ARG A 93 3.08 -6.96 7.12
C ARG A 93 3.07 -7.48 5.69
N GLU A 94 2.14 -8.38 5.37
CA GLU A 94 2.05 -8.99 4.05
C GLU A 94 1.59 -7.99 2.99
N TRP A 95 0.76 -7.04 3.39
CA TRP A 95 0.23 -5.99 2.49
C TRP A 95 1.16 -4.79 2.42
N SER A 96 2.13 -4.72 3.31
CA SER A 96 3.13 -3.66 3.39
C SER A 96 4.43 -3.99 2.63
N GLN A 97 4.37 -4.97 1.72
CA GLN A 97 5.48 -5.30 0.84
C GLN A 97 5.58 -4.23 -0.25
N GLY A 98 6.73 -3.55 -0.36
CA GLY A 98 6.95 -2.50 -1.36
C GLY A 98 7.18 -1.13 -0.73
N THR A 99 6.46 -0.11 -1.21
CA THR A 99 6.72 1.30 -0.91
C THR A 99 5.92 1.86 0.27
N HIS A 100 4.86 1.17 0.71
CA HIS A 100 3.97 1.67 1.76
C HIS A 100 3.76 0.63 2.86
N ALA A 101 3.49 1.15 4.05
CA ALA A 101 2.95 0.46 5.20
C ALA A 101 1.43 0.54 5.19
N LEU A 102 0.74 -0.53 5.57
CA LEU A 102 -0.69 -0.50 5.87
C LEU A 102 -0.91 -0.58 7.38
N PHE A 103 -1.49 0.47 7.92
CA PHE A 103 -1.91 0.56 9.31
C PHE A 103 -3.43 0.63 9.44
N ALA A 104 -3.94 0.24 10.60
CA ALA A 104 -5.33 0.46 10.94
C ALA A 104 -5.51 0.94 12.38
N ARG A 105 -6.60 1.64 12.63
CA ARG A 105 -7.07 1.98 13.98
C ARG A 105 -8.59 1.89 14.05
N GLN A 106 -9.09 1.45 15.20
CA GLN A 106 -10.52 1.51 15.49
C GLN A 106 -10.90 2.90 16.00
N GLU A 107 -11.92 3.49 15.39
CA GLU A 107 -12.50 4.77 15.82
C GLU A 107 -13.50 4.55 16.98
N PRO A 108 -13.85 5.60 17.74
CA PRO A 108 -14.78 5.49 18.87
C PRO A 108 -16.19 5.00 18.50
N ASP A 109 -16.61 5.14 17.25
CA ASP A 109 -17.90 4.64 16.74
C ASP A 109 -17.86 3.17 16.32
N GLY A 110 -16.71 2.51 16.49
CA GLY A 110 -16.47 1.12 16.13
C GLY A 110 -16.04 0.90 14.69
N SER A 111 -16.02 1.95 13.85
CA SER A 111 -15.49 1.87 12.49
C SER A 111 -13.97 1.69 12.47
N ILE A 112 -13.42 1.21 11.34
CA ILE A 112 -11.99 1.00 11.15
C ILE A 112 -11.47 2.01 10.13
N THR A 113 -10.47 2.78 10.50
CA THR A 113 -9.69 3.62 9.58
C THR A 113 -8.47 2.82 9.11
N LEU A 114 -8.30 2.69 7.80
CA LEU A 114 -7.11 2.13 7.16
C LEU A 114 -6.26 3.27 6.60
N GLU A 115 -4.97 3.26 6.90
CA GLU A 115 -4.02 4.30 6.48
C GLU A 115 -2.82 3.64 5.79
N ALA A 116 -2.65 3.92 4.50
CA ALA A 116 -1.46 3.54 3.75
C ALA A 116 -0.41 4.66 3.83
N VAL A 117 0.73 4.37 4.45
CA VAL A 117 1.78 5.36 4.74
C VAL A 117 3.05 4.98 4.01
N ALA A 118 3.58 5.88 3.21
CA ALA A 118 4.78 5.60 2.44
C ALA A 118 6.01 5.47 3.37
N TRP A 119 6.86 4.46 3.17
CA TRP A 119 7.93 4.12 4.12
C TRP A 119 8.92 5.26 4.33
N GLU A 120 9.24 5.99 3.28
CA GLU A 120 10.15 7.14 3.29
C GLU A 120 9.56 8.39 3.95
N SER A 121 8.24 8.42 4.17
CA SER A 121 7.59 9.51 4.91
C SER A 121 7.65 9.33 6.43
N ILE A 122 7.96 8.14 6.93
CA ILE A 122 8.06 7.87 8.37
C ILE A 122 9.39 8.43 8.88
N GLN A 123 9.33 9.51 9.65
CA GLN A 123 10.52 10.19 10.16
C GLN A 123 10.98 9.64 11.52
N ARG A 124 10.04 9.16 12.34
CA ARG A 124 10.32 8.66 13.68
C ARG A 124 9.29 7.61 14.07
N VAL A 125 9.77 6.55 14.70
CA VAL A 125 8.97 5.50 15.35
C VAL A 125 9.26 5.56 16.84
N VAL A 126 8.24 5.60 17.67
CA VAL A 126 8.35 5.57 19.13
C VAL A 126 7.51 4.41 19.63
N VAL A 127 8.11 3.52 20.43
CA VAL A 127 7.37 2.51 21.18
C VAL A 127 7.27 2.98 22.63
N ARG A 128 6.04 3.13 23.13
CA ARG A 128 5.73 3.59 24.48
C ARG A 128 5.30 2.41 25.33
N LYS A 129 5.32 2.58 26.66
CA LYS A 129 4.77 1.61 27.64
C LYS A 129 5.39 0.21 27.62
N VAL A 130 6.56 0.05 26.98
CA VAL A 130 7.36 -1.17 27.02
C VAL A 130 7.69 -1.52 28.48
N GLN A 131 7.17 -2.65 28.97
CA GLN A 131 7.32 -3.07 30.39
C GLN A 131 8.71 -3.62 30.72
N GLY A 132 9.50 -3.99 29.71
CA GLY A 132 10.88 -4.43 29.83
C GLY A 132 11.52 -4.47 28.44
N LEU A 133 12.81 -4.15 28.35
CA LEU A 133 13.53 -4.26 27.09
C LEU A 133 13.75 -5.74 26.76
N PRO A 134 13.53 -6.18 25.52
CA PRO A 134 13.84 -7.56 25.14
C PRO A 134 15.32 -7.88 25.35
N ASP A 135 15.57 -9.09 25.84
CA ASP A 135 16.92 -9.61 26.03
C ASP A 135 17.71 -9.53 24.70
N GLY A 136 18.93 -9.00 24.75
CA GLY A 136 19.78 -8.87 23.56
C GLY A 136 19.46 -7.68 22.65
N MET A 137 18.46 -6.84 22.95
CA MET A 137 18.15 -5.67 22.12
C MET A 137 19.22 -4.57 22.19
N PHE A 138 19.85 -4.41 23.35
CA PHE A 138 20.87 -3.37 23.61
C PHE A 138 22.09 -3.90 24.38
N LEU A 139 22.34 -5.21 24.36
CA LEU A 139 23.53 -5.74 25.02
C LEU A 139 24.78 -5.23 24.31
N ASP A 140 25.56 -4.43 25.04
CA ASP A 140 26.93 -4.09 24.69
C ASP A 140 27.76 -5.37 24.88
N GLU A 141 28.44 -5.84 23.83
CA GLU A 141 29.48 -6.87 24.01
C GLU A 141 30.66 -6.22 24.75
N GLY A 142 30.56 -6.12 26.07
CA GLY A 142 31.63 -5.47 26.84
C GLY A 142 31.38 -5.35 28.33
N GLU A 143 31.28 -6.47 29.05
CA GLU A 143 31.65 -6.48 30.47
C GLU A 143 32.77 -7.48 30.77
N SER A 144 33.82 -6.89 31.38
CA SER A 144 34.91 -7.43 32.21
C SER A 144 36.20 -7.91 31.53
#